data_AF-A0A2P6TB24-F1
#
_entry.id   AF-A0A2P6TB24-F1
#
_cell.length_a   1.000
_cell.length_b   1.000
_cell.length_c   1.000
_cell.angle_alpha   90.00
_cell.angle_beta   90.00
_cell.angle_gamma   90.00
#
_symmetry.space_group_name_H-M   'P 1'
#
loop_
_entity.id
_entity.type
_entity.pdbx_description
1 polymer ?
#
loop_
_entity_poly.entity_id
_entity_poly.type
_entity_poly.pdbx_seq_one_letter_code
_entity_poly.pdbx_strand_id
1 'polypeptide(L)'
;MAAAYAIKEGLWLRTLLSDLGMRLDTITINADNQGAIKLLKNPVFSMRSKHIGVIYHFARERVIRKDISFKYIPTAKMVADALTKPLPAAKLAFCRTAMGIAGMEQ
;
A
#
# COMPACT_ATOMS: atom_id res chain seq x y z
N MET A 1 -0.15 -9.55 4.69
CA MET A 1 -1.33 -8.94 5.31
C MET A 1 -1.46 -7.45 4.97
N ALA A 2 -0.46 -6.60 5.21
CA ALA A 2 -0.53 -5.15 4.94
C ALA A 2 -1.03 -4.77 3.52
N ALA A 3 -0.50 -5.40 2.47
CA ALA A 3 -0.94 -5.15 1.09
C ALA A 3 -2.44 -5.44 0.86
N ALA A 4 -3.00 -6.46 1.51
CA ALA A 4 -4.42 -6.80 1.38
C ALA A 4 -5.33 -5.71 1.94
N TYR A 5 -4.98 -5.21 3.12
CA TYR A 5 -5.69 -4.11 3.76
C TYR A 5 -5.56 -2.84 2.94
N ALA A 6 -4.34 -2.48 2.51
CA ALA A 6 -4.12 -1.32 1.66
C ALA A 6 -4.95 -1.37 0.36
N ILE A 7 -5.09 -2.55 -0.25
CA ILE A 7 -5.95 -2.73 -1.44
C ILE A 7 -7.42 -2.51 -1.10
N LYS A 8 -7.92 -3.09 0.00
CA LYS A 8 -9.32 -2.94 0.41
C LYS A 8 -9.65 -1.46 0.69
N GLU A 9 -8.83 -0.80 1.50
CA GLU A 9 -9.01 0.62 1.83
C GLU A 9 -8.89 1.50 0.58
N GLY A 10 -7.92 1.24 -0.29
CA GLY A 10 -7.78 1.96 -1.55
C GLY A 10 -9.03 1.83 -2.41
N LEU A 11 -9.53 0.60 -2.63
CA LEU A 11 -10.73 0.36 -3.42
C LEU A 11 -11.96 1.05 -2.82
N TRP A 12 -12.09 1.04 -1.49
CA TRP A 12 -13.17 1.75 -0.80
C TRP A 12 -13.08 3.26 -1.00
N LEU A 13 -11.88 3.85 -0.84
CA LEU A 13 -11.65 5.28 -1.12
C LEU A 13 -11.95 5.63 -2.58
N ARG A 14 -11.59 4.77 -3.54
CA ARG A 14 -11.95 4.99 -4.95
C ARG A 14 -13.46 5.04 -5.16
N THR A 15 -14.22 4.14 -4.52
CA THR A 15 -15.68 4.17 -4.60
C THR A 15 -16.22 5.47 -4.00
N LEU A 16 -15.76 5.84 -2.80
CA LEU A 16 -16.17 7.09 -2.14
C LEU A 16 -15.88 8.32 -3.00
N LEU A 17 -14.68 8.41 -3.58
CA LEU A 17 -14.30 9.51 -4.46
C LEU A 17 -15.15 9.53 -5.74
N SER A 18 -15.50 8.37 -6.28
CA SER A 18 -16.40 8.27 -7.43
C SER A 18 -17.81 8.79 -7.10
N ASP A 19 -18.33 8.51 -5.91
CA ASP A 19 -19.62 9.04 -5.44
C ASP A 19 -19.59 10.57 -5.30
N LEU A 20 -18.41 11.13 -5.01
CA LEU A 20 -18.15 12.58 -4.98
C LEU A 20 -17.84 13.18 -6.37
N GLY A 21 -17.97 12.40 -7.46
CA GLY A 21 -17.71 12.85 -8.83
C GLY A 21 -16.24 12.85 -9.24
N MET A 22 -15.33 12.33 -8.41
CA MET A 22 -13.90 12.19 -8.70
C MET A 22 -13.58 10.76 -9.12
N ARG A 23 -13.53 10.51 -10.42
CA ARG A 23 -13.20 9.17 -10.94
C ARG A 23 -11.69 8.94 -10.91
N LEU A 24 -11.28 7.86 -10.24
CA LEU A 24 -9.91 7.33 -10.28
C LEU A 24 -9.89 5.99 -11.02
N ASP A 25 -8.96 5.82 -11.94
CA ASP A 25 -8.84 4.57 -12.71
C ASP A 25 -8.07 3.49 -11.91
N THR A 26 -6.74 3.60 -11.89
CA THR A 26 -5.84 2.67 -11.20
C THR A 26 -5.29 3.31 -9.93
N ILE A 27 -5.42 2.62 -8.80
CA ILE A 27 -4.86 3.07 -7.54
C ILE A 27 -3.42 2.58 -7.42
N THR A 28 -2.48 3.48 -7.18
CA THR A 28 -1.07 3.12 -7.00
C THR A 28 -0.73 3.02 -5.52
N ILE A 29 -0.33 1.83 -5.08
CA ILE A 29 0.13 1.56 -3.71
C ILE A 29 1.66 1.50 -3.70
N ASN A 30 2.28 2.30 -2.83
CA ASN A 30 3.72 2.26 -2.62
C ASN A 30 4.08 1.15 -1.62
N ALA A 31 5.13 0.39 -1.91
CA ALA A 31 5.66 -0.65 -1.03
C ALA A 31 7.19 -0.72 -1.09
N ASP A 32 7.83 -1.08 0.01
CA ASP A 32 9.29 -1.19 0.12
C ASP A 32 9.80 -2.63 0.03
N ASN A 33 8.92 -3.62 0.11
CA ASN A 33 9.28 -5.02 -0.05
C ASN A 33 9.21 -5.44 -1.53
N GLN A 34 10.35 -5.41 -2.22
CA GLN A 34 10.44 -5.86 -3.61
C GLN A 34 10.04 -7.33 -3.81
N GLY A 35 10.31 -8.19 -2.83
CA GLY A 35 9.88 -9.59 -2.86
C GLY A 35 8.36 -9.70 -2.90
N ALA A 36 7.66 -8.96 -2.04
CA ALA A 36 6.20 -8.90 -2.03
C ALA A 36 5.64 -8.33 -3.35
N ILE A 37 6.26 -7.29 -3.91
CA ILE A 37 5.84 -6.72 -5.21
C ILE A 37 6.04 -7.75 -6.34
N LYS A 38 7.20 -8.42 -6.38
CA LYS A 38 7.49 -9.47 -7.37
C LYS A 38 6.49 -10.62 -7.27
N LEU A 39 6.19 -11.05 -6.05
CA LEU A 39 5.16 -12.05 -5.82
C LEU A 39 3.83 -11.56 -6.40
N LEU A 40 3.38 -10.34 -6.12
CA LEU A 40 2.10 -9.84 -6.64
C LEU A 40 2.04 -9.74 -8.18
N LYS A 41 3.19 -9.54 -8.83
CA LYS A 41 3.30 -9.42 -10.30
C LYS A 41 3.52 -10.75 -11.02
N ASN A 42 4.27 -11.69 -10.42
CA ASN A 42 4.72 -12.93 -11.06
C ASN A 42 4.24 -14.17 -10.29
N PRO A 43 3.56 -15.13 -10.94
CA PRO A 43 2.88 -16.25 -10.28
C PRO A 43 3.78 -17.43 -9.87
N VAL A 44 5.10 -17.32 -9.96
CA VAL A 44 6.01 -18.46 -9.83
C VAL A 44 6.42 -18.66 -8.36
N PHE A 45 5.54 -19.19 -7.51
CA PHE A 45 5.94 -19.97 -6.32
C PHE A 45 4.78 -20.79 -5.72
N SER A 46 5.13 -21.97 -5.20
CA SER A 46 4.24 -22.99 -4.61
C SER A 46 3.63 -22.54 -3.27
N MET A 47 2.32 -22.74 -3.15
CA MET A 47 1.45 -22.28 -2.06
C MET A 47 1.62 -23.15 -0.81
N ARG A 48 2.50 -22.76 0.13
CA ARG A 48 2.70 -23.51 1.40
C ARG A 48 1.87 -23.01 2.60
N SER A 49 1.00 -22.01 2.44
CA SER A 49 0.14 -21.53 3.54
C SER A 49 -1.22 -20.99 3.05
N LYS A 50 -2.33 -21.59 3.50
CA LYS A 50 -3.70 -21.26 3.06
C LYS A 50 -4.08 -19.78 3.27
N HIS A 51 -3.77 -19.19 4.43
CA HIS A 51 -4.08 -17.78 4.73
C HIS A 51 -3.29 -16.79 3.86
N ILE A 52 -2.06 -17.14 3.49
CA ILE A 52 -1.26 -16.35 2.54
C ILE A 52 -1.87 -16.48 1.15
N GLY A 53 -2.31 -17.69 0.77
CA GLY A 53 -2.96 -17.96 -0.50
C GLY A 53 -4.16 -17.04 -0.76
N VAL A 54 -5.14 -16.99 0.14
CA VAL A 54 -6.38 -16.19 -0.07
C VAL A 54 -6.08 -14.70 -0.25
N ILE A 55 -5.28 -14.12 0.64
CA ILE A 55 -4.89 -12.70 0.58
C ILE A 55 -4.11 -12.40 -0.70
N TYR A 56 -3.23 -13.30 -1.09
CA TYR A 56 -2.40 -13.16 -2.27
C TYR A 56 -3.23 -13.26 -3.56
N HIS A 57 -4.14 -14.24 -3.65
CA HIS A 57 -5.05 -14.38 -4.79
C HIS A 57 -5.91 -13.12 -4.99
N PHE A 58 -6.49 -12.60 -3.90
CA PHE A 58 -7.24 -11.34 -3.94
C PHE A 58 -6.38 -10.17 -4.45
N ALA A 59 -5.20 -9.97 -3.87
CA ALA A 59 -4.33 -8.86 -4.23
C ALA A 59 -3.87 -8.95 -5.70
N ARG A 60 -3.51 -10.17 -6.14
CA ARG A 60 -3.12 -10.46 -7.52
C ARG A 60 -4.25 -10.19 -8.51
N GLU A 61 -5.47 -10.65 -8.21
CA GLU A 61 -6.62 -10.44 -9.08
C GLU A 61 -6.86 -8.95 -9.34
N ARG A 62 -6.76 -8.11 -8.30
CA ARG A 62 -6.89 -6.65 -8.42
C ARG A 62 -5.79 -6.01 -9.28
N VAL A 63 -4.57 -6.54 -9.20
CA VAL A 63 -3.46 -6.08 -10.07
C VAL A 63 -3.71 -6.48 -11.54
N ILE A 64 -4.16 -7.72 -11.79
CA ILE A 64 -4.46 -8.19 -13.16
C ILE A 64 -5.61 -7.39 -13.79
N ARG A 65 -6.65 -7.09 -13.01
CA ARG A 65 -7.77 -6.21 -13.43
C ARG A 65 -7.37 -4.75 -13.63
N LYS A 66 -6.13 -4.37 -13.32
CA LYS A 66 -5.60 -2.99 -13.33
C LYS A 66 -6.34 -2.03 -12.38
N ASP A 67 -7.08 -2.56 -11.41
CA ASP A 67 -7.66 -1.78 -10.31
C ASP A 67 -6.54 -1.18 -9.43
N ILE A 68 -5.47 -1.94 -9.25
CA ILE A 68 -4.35 -1.63 -8.36
C ILE A 68 -3.04 -1.77 -9.12
N SER A 69 -2.10 -0.86 -8.86
CA SER A 69 -0.69 -1.03 -9.22
C SER A 69 0.20 -0.91 -7.98
N PHE A 70 1.35 -1.59 -8.00
CA PHE A 70 2.36 -1.49 -6.95
C PHE A 70 3.63 -0.85 -7.47
N LYS A 71 4.09 0.18 -6.75
CA LYS A 71 5.34 0.89 -7.00
C LYS A 71 6.32 0.69 -5.84
N TYR A 72 7.56 0.35 -6.19
CA TYR A 72 8.62 0.25 -5.19
C TYR A 72 9.06 1.63 -4.71
N ILE A 73 9.21 1.80 -3.40
CA ILE A 73 9.93 2.92 -2.80
C ILE A 73 10.93 2.41 -1.75
N PRO A 74 12.09 3.06 -1.56
CA PRO A 74 13.01 2.68 -0.48
C PRO A 74 12.37 2.80 0.90
N THR A 75 12.71 1.92 1.84
CA THR A 75 12.23 1.96 3.24
C THR A 75 12.49 3.33 3.90
N ALA A 76 13.63 3.96 3.58
CA ALA A 76 13.94 5.33 4.02
C ALA A 76 12.87 6.37 3.62
N LYS A 77 12.10 6.12 2.55
CA LYS A 77 11.00 6.97 2.07
C LYS A 77 9.61 6.42 2.40
N MET A 78 9.49 5.23 2.98
CA MET A 78 8.20 4.64 3.36
C MET A 78 7.61 5.40 4.56
N VAL A 79 6.57 6.20 4.30
CA VAL A 79 5.92 7.03 5.33
C VAL A 79 5.07 6.19 6.29
N ALA A 80 4.42 5.13 5.79
CA ALA A 80 3.58 4.25 6.59
C ALA A 80 4.35 3.45 7.67
N ASP A 81 5.68 3.45 7.64
CA ASP A 81 6.50 2.91 8.72
C ASP A 81 6.18 3.60 10.05
N ALA A 82 5.81 4.89 10.04
CA ALA A 82 5.44 5.62 11.27
C ALA A 82 4.17 5.10 11.93
N LEU A 83 3.32 4.38 11.19
CA LEU A 83 2.07 3.81 11.69
C LEU A 83 2.22 2.35 12.13
N THR A 84 3.37 1.71 11.83
CA THR A 84 3.53 0.26 11.97
C THR A 84 4.76 -0.15 12.78
N LYS A 85 5.70 0.77 13.03
CA LYS A 85 6.98 0.49 13.67
C LYS A 85 7.36 1.59 14.67
N PRO A 86 8.10 1.27 15.75
CA PRO A 86 8.85 2.27 16.48
C PRO A 86 9.99 2.80 15.59
N LEU A 87 10.09 4.13 15.44
CA LEU A 87 11.07 4.78 14.56
C LEU A 87 12.01 5.70 15.32
N PRO A 88 13.28 5.84 14.86
CA PRO A 88 14.17 6.90 15.32
C PRO A 88 13.56 8.29 15.07
N ALA A 89 13.87 9.25 15.96
CA ALA A 89 13.28 10.59 15.93
C ALA A 89 13.39 11.28 14.56
N ALA A 90 14.54 11.16 13.88
CA ALA A 90 14.75 11.74 12.56
C ALA A 90 13.80 11.17 11.48
N LYS A 91 13.61 9.84 11.49
CA LYS A 91 12.72 9.15 10.54
C LYS A 91 11.24 9.44 10.87
N LEU A 92 10.90 9.55 12.15
CA LEU A 92 9.56 9.98 12.57
C LEU A 92 9.28 11.44 12.12
N ALA A 93 10.23 12.35 12.29
CA ALA A 93 10.10 13.75 11.84
C ALA A 93 9.87 13.86 10.33
N PHE A 94 10.62 13.07 9.54
CA PHE A 94 10.39 12.94 8.11
C PHE A 94 8.96 12.47 7.81
N CYS A 95 8.52 11.36 8.43
CA CYS A 95 7.19 10.81 8.17
C CYS A 95 6.08 11.77 8.60
N ARG A 96 6.22 12.47 9.73
CA ARG A 96 5.26 13.49 10.19
C ARG A 96 5.09 14.60 9.18
N THR A 97 6.21 15.16 8.72
CA THR A 97 6.21 16.21 7.70
C THR A 97 5.56 15.73 6.39
N ALA A 98 5.93 14.52 5.95
CA ALA A 98 5.37 13.93 4.73
C ALA A 98 3.88 13.60 4.80
N MET A 99 3.33 13.37 6.01
CA MET A 99 1.89 13.20 6.24
C MET A 99 1.14 14.53 6.35
N GLY A 100 1.83 15.68 6.32
CA GLY A 100 1.22 16.98 6.60
C GLY A 100 0.95 17.23 8.09
N ILE A 101 1.52 16.40 8.98
CA ILE A 101 1.44 16.56 10.43
C ILE A 101 2.62 17.43 10.89
N ALA A 102 2.69 18.64 10.32
CA ALA A 102 3.46 19.74 10.91
C ALA A 102 2.57 20.40 11.97
N GLY A 103 3.17 20.95 13.03
CA GLY A 103 2.41 21.77 13.98
C GLY A 103 1.67 22.87 13.22
N MET A 104 0.40 23.08 13.52
CA MET A 104 -0.29 24.30 13.11
C MET A 104 0.49 25.45 13.76
N GLU A 105 1.38 26.09 13.01
CA GLU A 105 1.85 27.42 13.39
C GLU A 105 0.65 28.35 13.19
N GLN A 106 0.01 28.70 14.30
CA GLN A 106 -0.95 29.78 14.44
C GLN A 106 -0.21 31.12 14.44
#